data_AF-A0A914L9E4-F1
#
_entry.id   AF-A0A914L9E4-F1
#
_cell.length_a   1.000
_cell.length_b   1.000
_cell.length_c   1.000
_cell.angle_alpha   90.00
_cell.angle_beta   90.00
_cell.angle_gamma   90.00
#
_symmetry.space_group_name_H-M   'P 1'
#
loop_
_entity.id
_entity.type
_entity.pdbx_description
1 polymer ?
#
loop_
_entity_poly.entity_id
_entity_poly.type
_entity_poly.pdbx_seq_one_letter_code
_entity_poly.pdbx_strand_id
1 'polypeptide(L)' 'MFYLAFENSVCKEYITEKFWNLKHLIEPIVLSRRVFNHTKIPDNVYIAVDDFNNVEELAKYLLYLQKNETAYLK' A
#
# COMPACT_ATOMS: atom_id res chain seq x y z
N MET A 1 -1.26 -9.59 -6.74
CA MET A 1 0.23 -9.53 -6.72
C MET A 1 0.61 -8.21 -6.09
N PHE A 2 1.59 -8.17 -5.19
CA PHE A 2 1.89 -6.97 -4.40
C PHE A 2 3.25 -6.38 -4.79
N TYR A 3 3.40 -5.05 -4.65
CA TYR A 3 4.65 -4.34 -4.89
C TYR A 3 5.00 -3.42 -3.72
N LEU A 4 6.22 -3.51 -3.23
CA LEU A 4 6.72 -2.64 -2.18
C LEU A 4 7.13 -1.29 -2.79
N ALA A 5 6.31 -0.26 -2.58
CA ALA A 5 6.51 1.10 -3.05
C ALA A 5 7.07 1.99 -1.92
N PHE A 6 8.13 1.55 -1.25
CA PHE A 6 8.69 2.27 -0.11
C PHE A 6 9.50 3.49 -0.55
N GLU A 7 9.15 4.63 0.03
CA GLU A 7 9.89 5.86 -0.16
C GLU A 7 11.14 5.91 0.71
N ASN A 8 12.15 6.66 0.24
CA ASN A 8 13.45 6.72 0.91
C ASN A 8 13.37 7.40 2.28
N SER A 9 12.27 8.10 2.57
CA SER A 9 12.00 8.78 3.84
C SER A 9 10.49 8.95 4.03
N VAL A 10 10.03 8.94 5.27
CA VAL A 10 8.61 9.20 5.62
C VAL A 10 8.42 10.71 5.72
N CYS A 11 8.10 11.35 4.61
CA CYS A 11 7.91 12.80 4.50
C CYS A 11 6.53 13.12 3.95
N LYS A 12 5.93 14.20 4.43
CA LYS A 12 4.61 14.65 3.98
C LYS A 12 4.62 14.90 2.46
N GLU A 13 3.66 14.33 1.74
CA GLU A 13 3.48 14.49 0.28
C GLU A 13 4.67 14.02 -0.58
N TYR A 14 5.63 13.29 0.01
CA TYR A 14 6.77 12.74 -0.73
C TYR A 14 6.38 11.43 -1.42
N ILE A 15 5.81 11.54 -2.62
CA ILE A 15 5.35 10.42 -3.44
C ILE A 15 6.06 10.48 -4.79
N THR A 16 6.78 9.42 -5.13
CA THR A 16 7.62 9.32 -6.33
C THR A 16 7.08 8.30 -7.33
N GLU A 17 7.82 8.06 -8.41
CA GLU A 17 7.50 7.06 -9.43
C GLU A 17 7.27 5.65 -8.88
N LYS A 18 7.80 5.34 -7.69
CA LYS A 18 7.58 4.04 -7.04
C LYS A 18 6.09 3.79 -6.80
N PHE A 19 5.34 4.78 -6.34
CA PHE A 19 3.90 4.66 -6.17
C PHE A 19 3.18 4.59 -7.53
N TRP A 20 3.64 5.36 -8.52
CA TRP A 20 2.99 5.48 -9.82
C TRP A 20 3.29 4.34 -10.79
N ASN A 21 4.31 3.51 -10.53
CA ASN A 21 4.69 2.36 -11.35
C ASN A 21 3.74 1.17 -11.11
N LEU A 22 2.44 1.40 -11.32
CA LEU A 22 1.36 0.43 -11.22
C LEU A 22 1.31 -0.41 -12.50
N LYS A 23 2.25 -1.33 -12.67
CA LYS A 23 2.13 -2.34 -13.73
C LYS A 23 0.94 -3.24 -13.41
N HIS A 24 -0.08 -3.21 -14.27
CA HIS A 24 -1.33 -3.99 -14.28
C HIS A 24 -1.68 -4.75 -12.98
N LEU A 25 -2.67 -4.23 -12.24
CA LEU A 25 -3.36 -4.91 -11.12
C LEU A 25 -2.46 -5.20 -9.90
N ILE A 26 -1.45 -4.38 -9.65
CA ILE A 26 -0.59 -4.51 -8.47
C ILE A 26 -0.91 -3.39 -7.49
N GLU A 27 -1.38 -3.75 -6.30
CA GLU A 27 -1.57 -2.80 -5.20
C GLU A 27 -0.21 -2.45 -4.57
N PRO A 28 0.14 -1.15 -4.49
CA PRO A 28 1.37 -0.71 -3.84
C PRO A 28 1.24 -0.80 -2.32
N ILE A 29 2.29 -1.30 -1.68
CA ILE A 29 2.47 -1.30 -0.24
C ILE A 29 3.40 -0.14 0.11
N VAL A 30 2.93 0.80 0.92
CA VAL A 30 3.65 2.04 1.30
C VAL A 30 3.98 2.04 2.78
N LEU A 31 4.95 2.85 3.20
CA LEU A 31 5.41 2.86 4.60
C LEU A 31 4.43 3.55 5.56
N SER A 32 3.78 4.64 5.14
CA SER A 32 2.88 5.36 6.02
C SER A 32 1.71 6.01 5.28
N ARG A 33 0.49 5.77 5.79
CA ARG A 33 -0.74 6.40 5.30
C ARG A 33 -0.72 7.92 5.45
N ARG A 34 -0.06 8.43 6.49
CA ARG A 34 0.04 9.87 6.78
C ARG A 34 0.72 10.67 5.67
N VAL A 35 1.59 10.04 4.87
CA VAL A 35 2.23 10.66 3.71
C VAL A 35 1.20 11.08 2.67
N PHE A 36 0.07 10.37 2.59
CA PHE A 36 -0.99 10.54 1.60
C PHE A 36 -2.15 11.42 2.08
N ASN A 37 -2.21 11.79 3.37
CA ASN A 37 -3.34 12.54 3.98
C ASN A 37 -3.73 13.85 3.26
N HIS A 38 -2.80 14.47 2.53
CA HIS A 38 -3.02 15.73 1.82
C HIS A 38 -3.05 15.58 0.30
N THR A 39 -3.15 14.34 -0.17
CA THR A 39 -3.16 14.01 -1.59
C THR A 39 -4.58 13.71 -2.03
N LYS A 40 -4.82 13.69 -3.35
CA LYS A 40 -6.10 13.30 -3.93
C LYS A 40 -6.21 11.78 -4.17
N ILE A 41 -5.27 11.01 -3.62
CA ILE A 41 -5.18 9.57 -3.84
C ILE A 41 -6.17 8.87 -2.91
N PRO A 42 -7.07 8.03 -3.44
CA PRO A 42 -8.01 7.27 -2.60
C PRO A 42 -7.30 6.27 -1.69
N ASP A 43 -7.83 6.06 -0.48
CA ASP A 43 -7.22 5.15 0.51
C ASP A 43 -7.31 3.66 0.14
N ASN A 44 -8.16 3.31 -0.82
CA ASN A 44 -8.37 1.93 -1.29
C ASN A 44 -7.44 1.53 -2.43
N VAL A 45 -6.56 2.42 -2.92
CA VAL A 45 -5.62 2.06 -4.01
C VAL A 45 -4.23 1.67 -3.51
N TYR A 46 -4.04 1.54 -2.19
CA TYR A 46 -2.76 1.16 -1.59
C TYR A 46 -2.94 0.57 -0.18
N ILE A 47 -1.94 -0.19 0.26
CA ILE A 47 -1.86 -0.76 1.61
C ILE A 47 -0.74 -0.04 2.37
N ALA A 48 -1.03 0.55 3.53
CA ALA A 48 -0.01 1.19 4.34
C ALA A 48 0.47 0.25 5.47
N VAL A 49 1.79 0.16 5.66
CA VAL A 49 2.37 -0.69 6.71
C VAL A 49 2.00 -0.20 8.11
N ASP A 50 1.85 1.11 8.29
CA ASP A 50 1.48 1.73 9.57
C ASP A 50 0.00 1.57 9.95
N ASP A 51 -0.81 0.93 9.11
CA ASP A 51 -2.18 0.51 9.48
C ASP A 51 -2.19 -0.74 10.37
N PHE A 52 -1.07 -1.46 10.45
CA PHE A 52 -0.93 -2.71 11.19
C PHE A 52 -0.07 -2.50 12.43
N ASN A 53 -0.37 -3.22 13.53
CA ASN A 53 0.40 -3.09 14.76
C ASN A 53 1.82 -3.65 14.63
N ASN A 54 2.02 -4.60 13.70
CA ASN A 54 3.29 -5.24 13.43
C ASN A 54 3.32 -5.85 12.02
N VAL A 55 4.51 -6.27 11.59
CA VAL A 55 4.75 -6.84 10.26
C VAL A 55 4.07 -8.21 10.07
N GLU A 56 3.84 -8.96 11.15
CA GLU A 56 3.16 -10.26 11.08
C GLU A 56 1.67 -10.10 10.71
N GLU A 57 1.00 -9.07 11.24
CA GLU A 57 -0.38 -8.73 10.87
C GLU A 57 -0.48 -8.33 9.40
N LEU A 58 0.45 -7.50 8.91
CA LEU A 58 0.55 -7.16 7.49
C LEU A 58 0.69 -8.43 6.64
N ALA A 59 1.61 -9.32 7.01
CA ALA A 59 1.83 -10.57 6.28
C ALA A 59 0.57 -11.45 6.24
N LYS A 60 -0.15 -11.57 7.36
CA LYS A 60 -1.43 -12.30 7.43
C LYS A 60 -2.49 -11.66 6.53
N TYR A 61 -2.58 -10.34 6.50
CA TYR A 61 -3.51 -9.61 5.65
C TYR A 61 -3.21 -9.82 4.16
N LEU A 62 -1.94 -9.73 3.75
CA LEU A 62 -1.53 -9.98 2.36
C LEU A 62 -1.82 -11.43 1.93
N LEU A 63 -1.61 -12.41 2.82
CA LEU A 63 -1.96 -13.80 2.56
C LEU A 63 -3.47 -14.03 2.45
N TYR A 64 -4.27 -13.31 3.23
CA TYR A 64 -5.73 -13.33 3.12
C TYR A 64 -6.20 -12.78 1.77
N LEU A 65 -5.69 -11.60 1.36
CA LEU A 65 -6.01 -10.99 0.07
C LEU A 65 -5.60 -11.88 -1.10
N GLN A 66 -4.43 -12.52 -1.03
CA GLN A 66 -3.97 -13.44 -2.06
C GLN A 66 -4.91 -14.65 -2.26
N LYS A 67 -5.58 -15.11 -1.19
CA LYS A 67 -6.48 -16.26 -1.23
C LYS A 67 -7.93 -15.91 -1.56
N ASN A 68 -8.28 -14.62 -1.53
CA ASN A 68 -9.64 -14.15 -1.71
C ASN A 68 -9.73 -13.10 -2.83
N GLU A 69 -9.94 -13.58 -4.06
CA GLU A 69 -10.05 -12.72 -5.25
C GLU A 69 -11.15 -11.65 -5.11
N THR A 70 -12.27 -11.95 -4.43
CA THR A 70 -13.34 -10.97 -4.21
C THR A 70 -12.97 -9.85 -3.25
N ALA A 71 -12.07 -10.13 -2.30
CA ALA A 71 -11.53 -9.11 -1.39
C ALA A 71 -10.41 -8.30 -2.06
N TYR A 72 -9.69 -8.90 -3.01
CA TYR A 72 -8.63 -8.24 -3.80
C TYR A 72 -9.17 -7.29 -4.89
N LEU A 73 -10.36 -7.57 -5.43
CA LEU A 73 -10.96 -6.78 -6.51
C LEU A 73 -11.90 -5.67 -6.03
N LYS A 74 -11.90 -5.36 -4.73
CA LYS A 74 -12.87 -4.48 -4.07
C LYS A 74 -12.32 -3.07 -3.84
#